data_AF-A0A917R7F9-F1
#
_entry.id   AF-A0A917R7F9-F1
#
_cell.length_a   1.000
_cell.length_b   1.000
_cell.length_c   1.000
_cell.angle_alpha   90.00
_cell.angle_beta   90.00
_cell.angle_gamma   90.00
#
_symmetry.space_group_name_H-M   'P 1'
#
loop_
_entity.id
_entity.type
_entity.pdbx_description
1 polymer ?
#
loop_
_entity_poly.entity_id
_entity_poly.type
_entity_poly.pdbx_seq_one_letter_code
_entity_poly.pdbx_strand_id
1 'polypeptide(L)'
;MLGAPRAARLTELAARRRGDGSRGLRARRAWRQLVRACAAGDPAALEAVRAAARDLPEPDVLDLLVVGPQEPADRAAYLTLLGQREQRQAMDPDGALLALAYRAAEPDVRERLCTAMAAEGEADVIRVVVTGDRRDRIAEMSDDELDYLGHELPDHRRWDELRRLAARALEDRFGGDIALGTDPVSPGGPHDIALGAGGTE
;
A
#
# COMPACT_ATOMS: atom_id res chain seq x y z
N MET A 1 15.03 25.68 -3.21
CA MET A 1 13.65 25.20 -3.35
C MET A 1 12.97 25.84 -4.55
N LEU A 2 12.30 25.03 -5.37
CA LEU A 2 11.33 25.43 -6.38
C LEU A 2 9.99 25.71 -5.68
N GLY A 3 9.32 26.80 -6.00
CA GLY A 3 7.91 26.96 -5.62
C GLY A 3 7.01 26.03 -6.44
N ALA A 4 5.84 25.63 -5.91
CA ALA A 4 4.88 24.76 -6.59
C ALA A 4 4.53 25.19 -8.03
N PRO A 5 4.28 26.48 -8.34
CA PRO A 5 4.01 26.91 -9.72
C PRO A 5 5.19 26.70 -10.66
N ARG A 6 6.41 26.77 -10.13
CA ARG A 6 7.63 26.57 -10.90
C ARG A 6 7.88 25.09 -11.16
N ALA A 7 7.64 24.23 -10.17
CA ALA A 7 7.72 22.78 -10.33
C ALA A 7 6.73 22.30 -11.40
N ALA A 8 5.45 22.72 -11.31
CA ALA A 8 4.43 22.37 -12.30
C ALA A 8 4.80 22.79 -13.73
N ARG A 9 5.29 24.03 -13.92
CA ARG A 9 5.76 24.49 -15.25
C ARG A 9 6.94 23.69 -15.77
N LEU A 10 7.87 23.30 -14.90
CA LEU A 10 9.00 22.45 -15.31
C LEU A 10 8.51 21.07 -15.73
N THR A 11 7.52 20.50 -15.05
CA THR A 11 6.93 19.20 -15.40
C THR A 11 6.24 19.27 -16.75
N GLU A 12 5.41 20.28 -16.99
CA GLU A 12 4.74 20.49 -18.29
C GLU A 12 5.78 20.66 -19.41
N LEU A 13 6.84 21.44 -19.17
CA LEU A 13 7.88 21.65 -20.18
C LEU A 13 8.73 20.39 -20.41
N ALA A 14 8.96 19.58 -19.36
CA ALA A 14 9.68 18.31 -19.45
C ALA A 14 8.87 17.21 -20.15
N ALA A 15 7.53 17.28 -20.08
CA ALA A 15 6.62 16.38 -20.78
C ALA A 15 6.59 16.60 -22.30
N ARG A 16 7.02 17.78 -22.78
CA ARG A 16 7.04 18.08 -24.23
C ARG A 16 8.02 17.16 -24.98
N ARG A 17 7.47 16.25 -25.76
CA ARG A 17 8.20 15.38 -26.69
C ARG A 17 8.09 15.87 -28.13
N ARG A 18 9.08 15.52 -28.93
CA ARG A 18 9.04 15.62 -30.40
C ARG A 18 8.30 14.41 -30.97
N GLY A 19 8.00 14.45 -32.27
CA GLY A 19 7.34 13.34 -32.96
C GLY A 19 8.11 12.01 -32.94
N ASP A 20 9.41 12.04 -32.61
CA ASP A 20 10.28 10.87 -32.42
C ASP A 20 10.32 10.38 -30.95
N GLY A 21 9.49 10.93 -30.06
CA GLY A 21 9.49 10.61 -28.62
C GLY A 21 10.63 11.26 -27.82
N SER A 22 11.59 11.91 -28.48
CA SER A 22 12.72 12.56 -27.82
C SER A 22 12.34 13.91 -27.22
N ARG A 23 13.00 14.28 -26.12
CA ARG A 23 12.91 15.65 -25.58
C ARG A 23 13.75 16.61 -26.42
N GLY A 24 13.17 17.75 -26.76
CA GLY A 24 13.93 18.92 -27.21
C GLY A 24 14.85 19.48 -26.10
N LEU A 25 15.83 20.33 -26.46
CA LEU A 25 16.84 20.84 -25.52
C LEU A 25 16.24 21.52 -24.27
N ARG A 26 15.17 22.30 -24.43
CA ARG A 26 14.47 22.97 -23.32
C ARG A 26 13.81 21.94 -22.39
N ALA A 27 13.10 20.96 -22.94
CA ALA A 27 12.49 19.87 -22.17
C ALA A 27 13.54 19.05 -21.42
N ARG A 28 14.68 18.72 -22.04
CA ARG A 28 15.81 18.04 -21.36
C ARG A 28 16.39 18.86 -20.21
N ARG A 29 16.45 20.19 -20.35
CA ARG A 29 16.95 21.06 -19.30
C ARG A 29 15.97 21.15 -18.12
N ALA A 30 14.68 21.24 -18.41
CA ALA A 30 13.65 21.22 -17.36
C ALA A 30 13.62 19.89 -16.62
N TRP A 31 13.70 18.78 -17.35
CA TRP A 31 13.79 17.45 -16.75
C TRP A 31 14.98 17.32 -15.80
N ARG A 32 16.19 17.68 -16.26
CA ARG A 32 17.39 17.68 -15.40
C ARG A 32 17.24 18.58 -14.16
N GLN A 33 16.49 19.67 -14.26
CA GLN A 33 16.23 20.56 -13.14
C GLN A 33 15.26 19.93 -12.13
N LEU A 34 14.22 19.22 -12.60
CA LEU A 34 13.31 18.46 -11.75
C LEU A 34 14.04 17.33 -11.03
N VAL A 35 14.79 16.50 -11.76
CA VAL A 35 15.59 15.40 -11.20
C VAL A 35 16.52 15.89 -10.09
N ARG A 36 17.23 17.01 -10.31
CA ARG A 36 18.08 17.62 -9.28
C ARG A 36 17.30 18.16 -8.08
N ALA A 37 16.10 18.69 -8.29
CA ALA A 37 15.27 19.19 -7.20
C ALA A 37 14.69 18.05 -6.35
N CYS A 38 14.28 16.95 -6.99
CA CYS A 38 13.89 15.72 -6.31
C CYS A 38 15.06 15.13 -5.50
N ALA A 39 16.27 15.10 -6.07
CA ALA A 39 17.48 14.65 -5.39
C ALA A 39 17.81 15.50 -4.14
N ALA A 40 17.44 16.79 -4.16
CA ALA A 40 17.59 17.70 -3.03
C ALA A 40 16.43 17.63 -2.02
N GLY A 41 15.48 16.70 -2.19
CA GLY A 41 14.33 16.53 -1.30
C GLY A 41 13.27 17.64 -1.42
N ASP A 42 13.20 18.35 -2.55
CA ASP A 42 12.25 19.44 -2.73
C ASP A 42 10.80 18.91 -2.81
N PRO A 43 9.93 19.21 -1.82
CA PRO A 43 8.59 18.64 -1.75
C PRO A 43 7.73 19.06 -2.94
N ALA A 44 7.88 20.29 -3.45
CA ALA A 44 7.12 20.76 -4.60
C ALA A 44 7.53 20.04 -5.90
N ALA A 45 8.81 19.70 -6.03
CA ALA A 45 9.28 18.90 -7.16
C ALA A 45 8.78 17.46 -7.07
N LEU A 46 8.84 16.85 -5.88
CA LEU A 46 8.34 15.50 -5.64
C LEU A 46 6.84 15.38 -5.93
N GLU A 47 6.02 16.31 -5.44
CA GLU A 47 4.58 16.31 -5.72
C GLU A 47 4.27 16.56 -7.20
N ALA A 48 4.99 17.49 -7.86
CA ALA A 48 4.79 17.73 -9.29
C ALA A 48 5.21 16.54 -10.16
N VAL A 49 6.24 15.79 -9.77
CA VAL A 49 6.64 14.55 -10.43
C VAL A 49 5.59 13.47 -10.20
N ARG A 50 5.12 13.27 -8.96
CA ARG A 50 4.06 12.31 -8.64
C ARG A 50 2.78 12.56 -9.43
N ALA A 51 2.35 13.82 -9.52
CA ALA A 51 1.16 14.20 -10.27
C ALA A 51 1.25 13.85 -11.77
N ALA A 52 2.46 13.81 -12.35
CA ALA A 52 2.69 13.44 -13.73
C ALA A 52 3.24 12.02 -13.91
N ALA A 53 3.43 11.28 -12.81
CA ALA A 53 4.26 10.09 -12.80
C ALA A 53 3.67 8.95 -13.61
N ARG A 54 2.34 8.82 -13.64
CA ARG A 54 1.63 7.76 -14.39
C ARG A 54 1.94 7.78 -15.89
N ASP A 55 2.21 8.96 -16.45
CA ASP A 55 2.48 9.16 -17.87
C ASP A 55 3.99 9.27 -18.19
N LEU A 56 4.85 9.07 -17.19
CA LEU A 56 6.29 9.12 -17.42
C LEU A 56 6.75 7.87 -18.19
N PRO A 57 7.48 8.04 -19.30
CA PRO A 57 8.09 6.91 -19.99
C PRO A 57 9.22 6.32 -19.14
N GLU A 58 9.45 5.02 -19.28
CA GLU A 58 10.44 4.25 -18.50
C GLU A 58 11.82 4.92 -18.35
N PRO A 59 12.45 5.50 -19.41
CA PRO A 59 13.75 6.16 -19.26
C PRO A 59 13.75 7.30 -18.24
N ASP A 60 12.62 7.98 -18.08
CA ASP A 60 12.48 9.06 -17.11
C ASP A 60 12.34 8.51 -15.69
N VAL A 61 11.62 7.41 -15.53
CA VAL A 61 11.51 6.72 -14.23
C VAL A 61 12.89 6.26 -13.78
N LEU A 62 13.70 5.71 -14.70
CA LEU A 62 15.08 5.33 -14.43
C LEU A 62 15.96 6.53 -14.01
N ASP A 63 15.85 7.66 -14.69
CA ASP A 63 16.54 8.90 -14.30
C ASP A 63 16.20 9.32 -12.86
N LEU A 64 14.94 9.16 -12.44
CA LEU A 64 14.50 9.45 -11.08
C LEU A 64 15.05 8.45 -10.06
N LEU A 65 15.08 7.15 -10.39
CA LEU A 65 15.63 6.11 -9.50
C LEU A 65 17.13 6.26 -9.26
N VAL A 66 17.87 6.79 -10.25
CA VAL A 66 19.31 7.07 -10.10
C VAL A 66 19.56 8.08 -8.99
N VAL A 67 18.71 9.10 -8.87
CA VAL A 67 18.86 10.16 -7.85
C VAL A 67 17.95 10.01 -6.64
N GLY A 68 17.04 9.03 -6.69
CA GLY A 68 16.07 8.72 -5.66
C GLY A 68 16.61 7.77 -4.60
N PRO A 69 15.73 7.05 -3.88
CA PRO A 69 16.15 6.08 -2.88
C PRO A 69 17.06 5.00 -3.48
N GLN A 70 18.11 4.64 -2.75
CA GLN A 70 19.08 3.65 -3.21
C GLN A 70 18.75 2.25 -2.67
N GLU A 71 18.14 2.18 -1.49
CA GLU A 71 17.71 0.92 -0.90
C GLU A 71 16.59 0.28 -1.74
N PRO A 72 16.68 -1.02 -2.06
CA PRO A 72 15.68 -1.70 -2.91
C PRO A 72 14.25 -1.59 -2.39
N ALA A 73 14.06 -1.65 -1.06
CA ALA A 73 12.76 -1.50 -0.41
C ALA A 73 12.19 -0.08 -0.66
N ASP A 74 12.99 0.95 -0.41
CA ASP A 74 12.57 2.33 -0.62
C ASP A 74 12.29 2.62 -2.10
N ARG A 75 13.02 1.97 -3.02
CA ARG A 75 12.72 2.03 -4.47
C ARG A 75 11.36 1.42 -4.79
N ALA A 76 11.00 0.29 -4.18
CA ALA A 76 9.70 -0.35 -4.40
C ALA A 76 8.55 0.54 -3.90
N ALA A 77 8.71 1.17 -2.73
CA ALA A 77 7.78 2.17 -2.23
C ALA A 77 7.71 3.41 -3.13
N TYR A 78 8.86 3.90 -3.60
CA TYR A 78 8.91 5.06 -4.49
C TYR A 78 8.21 4.80 -5.82
N LEU A 79 8.43 3.64 -6.45
CA LEU A 79 7.74 3.24 -7.68
C LEU A 79 6.23 3.10 -7.48
N THR A 80 5.80 2.58 -6.33
CA THR A 80 4.38 2.52 -5.97
C THR A 80 3.76 3.91 -5.88
N LEU A 81 4.42 4.86 -5.21
CA LEU A 81 3.94 6.24 -5.12
C LEU A 81 3.95 6.98 -6.47
N LEU A 82 4.74 6.52 -7.43
CA LEU A 82 4.75 7.03 -8.80
C LEU A 82 3.72 6.34 -9.71
N GLY A 83 3.02 5.30 -9.25
CA GLY A 83 2.09 4.53 -10.08
C GLY A 83 2.78 3.65 -11.14
N GLN A 84 4.06 3.34 -10.95
CA GLN A 84 4.91 2.63 -11.93
C GLN A 84 4.88 1.11 -11.67
N ARG A 85 3.68 0.53 -11.82
CA ARG A 85 3.38 -0.87 -11.50
C ARG A 85 4.27 -1.88 -12.22
N GLU A 86 4.44 -1.75 -13.53
CA GLU A 86 5.22 -2.71 -14.33
C GLU A 86 6.68 -2.75 -13.89
N GLN A 87 7.27 -1.57 -13.66
CA GLN A 87 8.66 -1.43 -13.21
C GLN A 87 8.84 -1.93 -11.78
N ARG A 88 7.86 -1.69 -10.90
CA ARG A 88 7.84 -2.27 -9.56
C ARG A 88 7.79 -3.80 -9.64
N GLN A 89 6.85 -4.37 -10.39
CA GLN A 89 6.70 -5.83 -10.51
C GLN A 89 7.93 -6.50 -11.10
N ALA A 90 8.63 -5.86 -12.05
CA ALA A 90 9.88 -6.37 -12.58
C ALA A 90 11.00 -6.44 -11.52
N MET A 91 11.00 -5.50 -10.55
CA MET A 91 12.00 -5.44 -9.47
C MET A 91 11.60 -6.24 -8.23
N ASP A 92 10.31 -6.30 -7.93
CA ASP A 92 9.71 -6.92 -6.76
C ASP A 92 8.51 -7.80 -7.19
N PRO A 93 8.76 -8.94 -7.88
CA PRO A 93 7.69 -9.79 -8.41
C PRO A 93 6.77 -10.33 -7.32
N ASP A 94 7.33 -10.58 -6.14
CA ASP A 94 6.64 -11.20 -5.00
C ASP A 94 6.12 -10.16 -3.99
N GLY A 95 6.36 -8.86 -4.19
CA GLY A 95 5.94 -7.80 -3.28
C GLY A 95 6.70 -7.72 -1.94
N ALA A 96 7.80 -8.47 -1.80
CA ALA A 96 8.59 -8.57 -0.57
C ALA A 96 9.30 -7.26 -0.21
N LEU A 97 9.82 -6.54 -1.21
CA LEU A 97 10.49 -5.26 -1.01
C LEU A 97 9.49 -4.17 -0.63
N LEU A 98 8.34 -4.13 -1.29
CA LEU A 98 7.26 -3.20 -0.97
C LEU A 98 6.73 -3.44 0.45
N ALA A 99 6.54 -4.70 0.84
CA ALA A 99 6.11 -5.05 2.19
C ALA A 99 7.15 -4.64 3.25
N LEU A 100 8.44 -4.81 2.97
CA LEU A 100 9.51 -4.36 3.86
C LEU A 100 9.49 -2.83 4.02
N ALA A 101 9.35 -2.10 2.91
CA ALA A 101 9.28 -0.64 2.93
C ALA A 101 8.05 -0.14 3.69
N TYR A 102 6.88 -0.75 3.47
CA TYR A 102 5.65 -0.44 4.20
C TYR A 102 5.80 -0.66 5.71
N ARG A 103 6.48 -1.74 6.13
CA ARG A 103 6.78 -1.99 7.55
C ARG A 103 7.69 -0.92 8.15
N ALA A 104 8.73 -0.53 7.43
CA ALA A 104 9.70 0.46 7.91
C ALA A 104 9.18 1.91 7.83
N ALA A 105 8.13 2.16 7.05
CA ALA A 105 7.58 3.49 6.82
C ALA A 105 6.90 4.09 8.06
N GLU A 106 7.05 5.41 8.21
CA GLU A 106 6.26 6.24 9.13
C GLU A 106 4.76 6.21 8.78
N PRO A 107 3.85 6.49 9.73
CA PRO A 107 2.39 6.41 9.52
C PRO A 107 1.89 7.16 8.28
N ASP A 108 2.30 8.41 8.08
CA ASP A 108 1.90 9.24 6.92
C ASP A 108 2.39 8.66 5.58
N VAL A 109 3.49 7.93 5.60
CA VAL A 109 4.02 7.26 4.39
C VAL A 109 3.23 5.97 4.14
N ARG A 110 2.86 5.22 5.18
CA ARG A 110 2.01 4.03 5.08
C ARG A 110 0.65 4.36 4.48
N GLU A 111 -0.02 5.39 4.98
CA GLU A 111 -1.33 5.81 4.47
C GLU A 111 -1.28 6.16 2.98
N ARG A 112 -0.24 6.90 2.56
CA ARG A 112 -0.02 7.23 1.15
C ARG A 112 0.25 6.00 0.28
N LEU A 113 1.03 5.04 0.79
CA LEU A 113 1.26 3.77 0.11
C LEU A 113 -0.06 3.00 -0.04
N CYS A 114 -0.85 2.86 1.03
CA CYS A 114 -2.18 2.24 1.01
C CYS A 114 -3.07 2.87 -0.06
N THR A 115 -3.17 4.20 -0.06
CA THR A 115 -3.94 4.94 -1.07
C THR A 115 -3.47 4.63 -2.50
N ALA A 116 -2.16 4.64 -2.74
CA ALA A 116 -1.60 4.35 -4.05
C ALA A 116 -1.89 2.92 -4.52
N MET A 117 -1.77 1.92 -3.63
CA MET A 117 -2.03 0.51 -3.96
C MET A 117 -3.50 0.22 -4.15
N ALA A 118 -4.38 0.84 -3.36
CA ALA A 118 -5.83 0.74 -3.53
C ALA A 118 -6.25 1.26 -4.92
N ALA A 119 -5.67 2.37 -5.36
CA ALA A 119 -5.91 2.91 -6.71
C ALA A 119 -5.43 2.00 -7.86
N GLU A 120 -4.55 1.04 -7.58
CA GLU A 120 -4.05 0.03 -8.53
C GLU A 120 -4.80 -1.32 -8.43
N GLY A 121 -5.72 -1.46 -7.47
CA GLY A 121 -6.40 -2.73 -7.18
C GLY A 121 -5.49 -3.79 -6.56
N GLU A 122 -4.41 -3.38 -5.90
CA GLU A 122 -3.36 -4.27 -5.36
C GLU A 122 -3.32 -4.32 -3.82
N ALA A 123 -4.36 -3.86 -3.12
CA ALA A 123 -4.43 -3.91 -1.66
C ALA A 123 -4.19 -5.33 -1.08
N ASP A 124 -4.48 -6.36 -1.87
CA ASP A 124 -4.26 -7.76 -1.54
C ASP A 124 -2.78 -8.20 -1.49
N VAL A 125 -1.85 -7.48 -2.12
CA VAL A 125 -0.42 -7.84 -2.18
C VAL A 125 0.26 -7.60 -0.83
N ILE A 126 -0.08 -6.48 -0.16
CA ILE A 126 0.34 -6.23 1.23
C ILE A 126 -0.31 -7.24 2.17
N ARG A 127 -1.57 -7.61 1.93
CA ARG A 127 -2.31 -8.56 2.77
C ARG A 127 -1.69 -9.95 2.83
N VAL A 128 -0.98 -10.41 1.79
CA VAL A 128 -0.34 -11.74 1.77
C VAL A 128 1.10 -11.70 2.29
N VAL A 129 1.85 -10.61 2.04
CA VAL A 129 3.26 -10.50 2.41
C VAL A 129 3.46 -9.90 3.81
N VAL A 130 2.51 -9.09 4.31
CA VAL A 130 2.51 -8.58 5.70
C VAL A 130 2.00 -9.64 6.68
N THR A 131 1.26 -10.66 6.23
CA THR A 131 0.80 -11.75 7.11
C THR A 131 1.86 -12.78 7.49
N GLY A 132 3.13 -12.55 7.10
CA GLY A 132 4.25 -13.41 7.46
C GLY A 132 4.57 -13.44 8.96
N ASP A 133 4.14 -12.46 9.75
CA ASP A 133 4.25 -12.48 11.22
C ASP A 133 3.02 -11.78 11.85
N ARG A 134 2.01 -12.57 12.21
CA ARG A 134 0.59 -12.14 12.33
C ARG A 134 0.08 -11.89 13.76
N ARG A 135 0.88 -12.13 14.80
CA ARG A 135 0.43 -12.06 16.22
C ARG A 135 0.54 -10.67 16.85
N ASP A 136 1.66 -9.97 16.63
CA ASP A 136 1.94 -8.76 17.39
C ASP A 136 1.21 -7.52 16.84
N ARG A 137 0.78 -7.57 15.58
CA ARG A 137 0.38 -6.36 14.86
C ARG A 137 -1.12 -6.05 14.85
N ILE A 138 -2.02 -7.02 15.07
CA ILE A 138 -3.48 -6.73 15.15
C ILE A 138 -3.76 -5.75 16.31
N ALA A 139 -2.95 -5.79 17.37
CA ALA A 139 -3.03 -4.86 18.49
C ALA A 139 -2.52 -3.44 18.17
N GLU A 140 -1.79 -3.24 17.08
CA GLU A 140 -1.17 -1.97 16.68
C GLU A 140 -1.87 -1.28 15.50
N MET A 141 -2.87 -1.93 14.89
CA MET A 141 -3.60 -1.38 13.73
C MET A 141 -4.53 -0.25 14.18
N SER A 142 -4.65 0.79 13.35
CA SER A 142 -5.63 1.85 13.58
C SER A 142 -7.05 1.35 13.26
N ASP A 143 -8.05 2.00 13.85
CA ASP A 143 -9.45 1.68 13.61
C ASP A 143 -9.83 1.83 12.12
N ASP A 144 -9.23 2.79 11.40
CA ASP A 144 -9.45 2.97 9.96
C ASP A 144 -8.86 1.81 9.13
N GLU A 145 -7.71 1.26 9.56
CA GLU A 145 -7.09 0.11 8.92
C GLU A 145 -7.93 -1.17 9.16
N LEU A 146 -8.56 -1.27 10.33
CA LEU A 146 -9.52 -2.34 10.67
C LEU A 146 -10.85 -2.20 9.91
N ASP A 147 -11.37 -0.98 9.78
CA ASP A 147 -12.63 -0.71 9.07
C ASP A 147 -12.48 -0.94 7.56
N TYR A 148 -11.32 -0.55 7.00
CA TYR A 148 -10.95 -0.87 5.62
C TYR A 148 -10.89 -2.39 5.38
N LEU A 149 -10.30 -3.15 6.30
CA LEU A 149 -10.29 -4.62 6.23
C LEU A 149 -11.71 -5.21 6.31
N GLY A 150 -12.59 -4.62 7.12
CA GLY A 150 -13.99 -5.03 7.25
C GLY A 150 -14.79 -4.86 5.96
N HIS A 151 -14.48 -3.83 5.17
CA HIS A 151 -15.20 -3.50 3.93
C HIS A 151 -14.72 -4.26 2.69
N GLU A 152 -13.43 -4.58 2.59
CA GLU A 152 -12.84 -5.21 1.37
C GLU A 152 -12.94 -6.76 1.35
N LEU A 153 -13.01 -7.40 2.51
CA LEU A 153 -13.03 -8.86 2.60
C LEU A 153 -14.31 -9.56 2.05
N PRO A 154 -15.52 -8.97 2.14
CA PRO A 154 -16.73 -9.54 1.54
C PRO A 154 -16.70 -9.61 0.01
N ASP A 155 -16.10 -8.61 -0.63
CA ASP A 155 -16.13 -8.44 -2.09
C ASP A 155 -15.23 -9.46 -2.83
N HIS A 156 -14.20 -9.98 -2.15
CA HIS A 156 -13.27 -10.95 -2.73
C HIS A 156 -13.60 -12.43 -2.45
N ARG A 157 -14.78 -12.76 -1.91
CA ARG A 157 -15.26 -14.13 -1.64
C ARG A 157 -14.32 -15.02 -0.77
N ARG A 158 -13.40 -14.45 0.01
CA ARG A 158 -12.47 -15.21 0.88
C ARG A 158 -13.03 -15.41 2.30
N TRP A 159 -14.31 -15.80 2.38
CA TRP A 159 -15.08 -15.95 3.62
C TRP A 159 -14.48 -16.92 4.65
N ASP A 160 -13.82 -17.99 4.20
CA ASP A 160 -13.18 -18.96 5.08
C ASP A 160 -11.93 -18.40 5.78
N GLU A 161 -11.28 -17.42 5.18
CA GLU A 161 -10.12 -16.75 5.78
C GLU A 161 -10.56 -15.72 6.82
N LEU A 162 -11.62 -14.96 6.52
CA LEU A 162 -12.28 -14.07 7.48
C LEU A 162 -12.81 -14.84 8.70
N ARG A 163 -13.52 -15.97 8.48
CA ARG A 163 -14.04 -16.81 9.56
C ARG A 163 -12.93 -17.37 10.44
N ARG A 164 -11.80 -17.78 9.86
CA ARG A 164 -10.65 -18.27 10.62
C ARG A 164 -10.00 -17.19 11.47
N LEU A 165 -9.93 -15.95 10.97
CA LEU A 165 -9.41 -14.81 11.73
C LEU A 165 -10.36 -14.40 12.87
N ALA A 166 -11.65 -14.30 12.58
CA ALA A 166 -12.66 -13.95 13.59
C ALA A 166 -12.77 -15.00 14.70
N ALA A 167 -12.81 -16.29 14.36
CA ALA A 167 -12.88 -17.37 15.35
C ALA A 167 -11.65 -17.37 16.27
N ARG A 168 -10.45 -17.12 15.73
CA ARG A 168 -9.21 -17.16 16.51
C ARG A 168 -9.00 -15.91 17.38
N ALA A 169 -9.48 -14.75 16.92
CA ALA A 169 -9.49 -13.52 17.70
C ALA A 169 -10.48 -13.60 18.88
N LEU A 170 -11.61 -14.26 18.68
CA LEU A 170 -12.57 -14.54 19.76
C LEU A 170 -12.00 -15.55 20.76
N GLU A 171 -11.32 -16.59 20.30
CA GLU A 171 -10.71 -17.61 21.15
C GLU A 171 -9.59 -17.05 22.05
N ASP A 172 -8.80 -16.10 21.55
CA ASP A 172 -7.71 -15.43 22.29
C ASP A 172 -8.24 -14.38 23.30
N ARG A 173 -9.30 -13.65 22.93
CA ARG A 173 -9.91 -12.62 23.80
C ARG A 173 -10.83 -13.20 24.88
N PHE A 174 -11.42 -14.37 24.63
CA PHE A 174 -12.37 -15.03 25.53
C PHE A 174 -11.89 -16.41 26.02
N GLY A 175 -10.61 -16.74 25.83
CA GLY A 175 -9.96 -17.88 26.49
C GLY A 175 -10.54 -19.27 26.16
N GLY A 176 -11.19 -19.44 25.01
CA GLY A 176 -11.80 -20.71 24.62
C GLY A 176 -13.21 -21.00 25.18
N ASP A 177 -13.83 -20.06 25.91
CA ASP A 177 -15.18 -20.25 26.47
C ASP A 177 -16.32 -20.14 25.43
N ILE A 178 -15.99 -19.91 24.16
CA ILE A 178 -16.95 -19.86 23.05
C ILE A 178 -16.65 -21.00 22.09
N ALA A 179 -17.29 -22.16 22.33
CA ALA A 179 -17.30 -23.25 21.37
C ALA A 179 -18.23 -22.90 20.19
N LEU A 180 -17.66 -22.40 19.09
CA LEU A 180 -18.36 -22.29 17.80
C LEU A 180 -18.38 -23.66 17.10
N GLY A 181 -19.00 -24.64 17.75
CA GLY A 181 -19.28 -25.97 17.19
C GLY A 181 -20.68 -26.02 16.57
N THR A 182 -20.85 -26.87 15.55
CA THR A 182 -22.16 -27.19 14.97
C THR A 182 -22.98 -28.17 15.81
N ASP A 183 -22.42 -28.67 16.91
CA ASP A 183 -23.04 -29.64 17.81
C ASP A 183 -23.47 -28.98 19.13
N PRO A 184 -24.60 -29.39 19.74
CA PRO A 184 -25.09 -28.80 20.98
C PRO A 184 -24.15 -29.14 22.15
N VAL A 185 -23.52 -28.12 22.73
CA VAL A 185 -22.64 -28.25 23.90
C VAL A 185 -23.49 -28.19 25.18
N SER A 186 -23.29 -29.15 26.09
CA SER A 186 -23.83 -29.10 27.45
C SER A 186 -22.94 -28.21 28.32
N PRO A 187 -23.49 -27.22 29.05
CA PRO A 187 -22.70 -26.29 29.85
C PRO A 187 -22.06 -27.01 31.04
N GLY A 188 -20.75 -26.80 31.22
CA GLY A 188 -19.93 -27.48 32.23
C GLY A 188 -19.50 -26.59 33.39
N GLY A 189 -19.69 -25.27 33.30
CA GLY A 189 -19.25 -24.32 34.33
C GLY A 189 -20.27 -23.21 34.66
N PRO A 190 -20.13 -22.57 35.84
CA PRO A 190 -21.04 -21.52 36.33
C PRO A 190 -20.98 -20.19 35.55
N HIS A 191 -20.11 -20.08 34.55
CA HIS A 191 -19.95 -18.89 33.70
C HIS A 191 -20.20 -19.16 32.21
N ASP A 192 -20.69 -20.33 31.84
CA ASP A 192 -20.95 -20.67 30.43
C ASP A 192 -22.27 -20.02 29.96
N ILE A 193 -22.20 -19.13 28.97
CA ILE A 193 -23.37 -18.57 28.30
C ILE A 193 -23.61 -19.38 27.01
N ALA A 194 -24.59 -20.28 27.05
CA ALA A 194 -25.07 -20.99 25.88
C ALA A 194 -26.04 -20.12 25.08
N LEU A 195 -25.63 -19.64 23.90
CA LEU A 195 -26.53 -19.01 22.94
C LEU A 195 -27.19 -20.10 22.08
N GLY A 196 -28.27 -20.69 22.60
CA GLY A 196 -29.11 -21.61 21.84
C GLY A 196 -29.90 -20.87 20.77
N ALA A 197 -29.92 -21.43 19.55
CA ALA A 197 -30.81 -20.96 18.49
C ALA A 197 -32.27 -21.15 18.93
N GLY A 198 -32.94 -20.05 19.22
CA GLY A 198 -34.37 -20.03 19.47
C GLY A 198 -35.15 -20.38 18.20
N GLY A 199 -35.78 -21.55 18.22
CA GLY A 199 -36.87 -22.00 17.36
C GLY A 199 -37.42 -23.27 18.01
N THR A 200 -38.70 -23.44 18.29
CA THR A 200 -39.89 -23.05 17.52
C THR A 200 -41.13 -23.19 18.40
N GLU A 201 -42.13 -22.32 18.22
CA GLU A 201 -43.52 -22.80 18.11
C GLU A 201 -43.96 -22.65 16.65
#